data_AF-A0A835BPT2-F1
#
_entry.id   AF-A0A835BPT2-F1
#
_cell.length_a   1.000
_cell.length_b   1.000
_cell.length_c   1.000
_cell.angle_alpha   90.00
_cell.angle_beta   90.00
_cell.angle_gamma   90.00
#
_symmetry.space_group_name_H-M   'P 1'
#
loop_
_entity.id
_entity.type
_entity.pdbx_description
1 polymer ?
#
loop_
_entity_poly.entity_id
_entity_poly.type
_entity_poly.pdbx_seq_one_letter_code
_entity_poly.pdbx_strand_id
1 'polypeptide(L)' 'MSGQFRRNCKMWVRVFEDLPIMGKPAEVRLGRGKGNPMGWIARMSTGQIPFEMDGVSLSNA' A
#
# COMPACT_ATOMS: atom_id res chain seq x y z
N MET A 1 -3.46 -1.68 -12.72
CA MET A 1 -3.49 -3.16 -12.72
C MET A 1 -4.88 -3.76 -12.94
N SER A 2 -5.97 -3.20 -12.41
CA SER A 2 -7.33 -3.80 -12.51
C SER A 2 -7.98 -3.77 -13.90
N GLY A 3 -7.40 -3.06 -14.87
CA GLY A 3 -7.91 -2.98 -16.25
C GLY A 3 -7.52 -4.18 -17.13
N GLN A 4 -6.37 -4.81 -16.86
CA GLN A 4 -5.79 -5.85 -17.72
C GLN A 4 -6.32 -7.25 -17.41
N PHE A 5 -6.54 -7.55 -16.13
CA PHE A 5 -6.94 -8.88 -15.67
C PHE A 5 -8.45 -8.90 -15.45
N ARG A 6 -9.22 -9.41 -16.42
CA ARG A 6 -10.68 -9.50 -16.32
C ARG A 6 -11.20 -10.95 -16.27
N ARG A 7 -12.15 -11.14 -15.34
CA ARG A 7 -13.10 -12.24 -15.08
C ARG A 7 -12.59 -13.53 -14.42
N ASN A 8 -11.38 -14.01 -14.68
CA ASN A 8 -10.95 -15.33 -14.18
C ASN A 8 -9.71 -15.35 -13.27
N CYS A 9 -9.13 -14.20 -12.93
CA CYS A 9 -8.00 -14.15 -11.99
C CYS A 9 -8.49 -13.97 -10.56
N LYS A 10 -7.81 -14.62 -9.62
CA LYS A 10 -7.93 -14.32 -8.19
C LYS A 10 -6.68 -13.55 -7.77
N MET A 11 -6.88 -12.40 -7.12
CA MET A 11 -5.80 -11.59 -6.57
C MET A 11 -5.98 -11.51 -5.05
N TRP A 12 -4.90 -11.75 -4.32
CA TRP A 12 -4.88 -11.58 -2.87
C TRP A 12 -3.94 -10.43 -2.52
N VAL A 13 -4.44 -9.53 -1.69
CA VAL A 13 -3.64 -8.49 -1.05
C VAL A 13 -3.17 -9.07 0.28
N ARG A 14 -1.87 -9.29 0.44
CA ARG A 14 -1.28 -9.90 1.65
C ARG A 14 -0.87 -8.89 2.70
N VAL A 15 -0.96 -7.61 2.37
CA VAL A 15 -0.43 -6.50 3.15
C VAL A 15 -1.54 -5.50 3.39
N PHE A 16 -1.69 -5.07 4.64
CA PHE A 16 -2.69 -4.10 5.06
C PHE A 16 -2.01 -2.87 5.63
N GLU A 17 -2.53 -1.68 5.31
CA GLU A 17 -1.97 -0.40 5.74
C GLU A 17 -2.54 -0.02 7.11
N ASP A 18 -1.95 -0.56 8.17
CA ASP A 18 -2.40 -0.41 9.56
C ASP A 18 -1.69 0.71 10.34
N LEU A 19 -0.60 1.26 9.82
CA LEU A 19 0.21 2.24 10.53
C LEU A 19 -0.07 3.67 10.04
N PRO A 20 -0.57 4.58 10.91
CA PRO A 20 -0.84 5.95 10.52
C PRO A 20 0.44 6.79 10.47
N ILE A 21 0.60 7.59 9.42
CA ILE A 21 1.64 8.63 9.29
C ILE A 21 1.07 9.97 9.69
N MET A 22 1.83 10.71 10.49
CA MET A 22 1.47 12.05 10.97
C MET A 22 2.37 13.10 10.31
N GLY A 23 1.79 14.22 9.88
CA GLY A 23 2.51 15.31 9.23
C GLY A 23 2.11 16.69 9.76
N LYS A 24 3.06 17.63 9.73
CA LYS A 24 2.79 19.04 9.98
C LYS A 24 2.72 19.79 8.64
N PRO A 25 1.89 20.84 8.53
CA PRO A 25 1.91 21.73 7.36
C PRO A 25 3.29 22.34 7.14
N ALA A 26 3.62 22.68 5.90
CA ALA A 26 4.92 23.22 5.54
C ALA A 26 5.19 24.63 6.13
N GLU A 27 4.15 25.37 6.48
CA GLU A 27 4.23 26.79 6.89
C GLU A 27 4.43 27.00 8.40
N VAL A 28 4.42 25.92 9.20
CA VAL A 28 4.56 26.03 10.67
C VAL A 28 5.99 25.73 11.15
N ARG A 29 6.45 26.55 12.09
CA ARG A 29 7.72 26.32 12.80
C ARG A 29 7.68 25.00 13.61
N LEU A 30 8.86 24.44 13.85
CA LEU A 30 9.01 23.24 14.69
C LEU A 30 8.56 23.51 16.14
N GLY A 31 8.07 22.48 16.83
CA GLY A 31 7.46 22.56 18.17
C GLY A 31 5.96 22.24 18.20
N ARG A 32 5.30 22.36 19.37
CA ARG A 32 3.85 22.10 19.58
C ARG A 32 3.35 20.66 19.33
N GLY A 33 4.19 19.64 19.52
CA GLY A 33 3.76 18.23 19.48
C GLY A 33 3.78 17.58 18.09
N LYS A 34 3.07 16.45 17.91
CA LYS A 34 2.92 15.77 16.61
C LYS A 34 1.78 16.40 15.80
N GLY A 35 1.85 16.32 14.47
CA GLY A 35 0.83 16.85 13.56
C GLY A 35 -0.38 15.92 13.41
N ASN A 36 -1.22 16.14 12.40
CA ASN A 36 -2.41 15.33 12.14
C ASN A 36 -2.06 14.09 11.29
N PRO A 37 -2.89 13.03 11.34
CA PRO A 37 -2.75 11.89 10.42
C PRO A 37 -2.93 12.34 8.97
N MET A 38 -1.96 12.00 8.11
CA MET A 38 -1.93 12.35 6.68
C MET A 38 -2.15 11.14 5.77
N GLY A 39 -1.92 9.94 6.27
CA GLY A 39 -2.05 8.70 5.49
C GLY A 39 -1.73 7.47 6.32
N TRP A 40 -1.77 6.32 5.67
CA TRP A 40 -1.44 5.03 6.25
C TRP A 40 -0.32 4.38 5.45
N ILE A 41 0.47 3.55 6.11
CA ILE A 41 1.48 2.74 5.46
C ILE A 41 1.39 1.32 5.96
N ALA A 42 1.83 0.40 5.11
CA ALA A 42 2.18 -0.93 5.51
C ALA A 42 3.70 -1.08 5.57
N ARG A 43 4.22 -1.60 6.68
CA ARG A 43 5.65 -1.87 6.81
C ARG A 43 5.97 -3.18 6.09
N MET A 44 6.86 -3.11 5.10
CA MET A 44 7.37 -4.29 4.40
C MET A 44 8.89 -4.41 4.48
N SER A 45 9.35 -5.64 4.70
CA SER A 45 10.76 -6.03 4.64
C SER A 45 11.08 -6.67 3.29
N THR A 46 12.34 -6.61 2.88
CA THR A 46 12.82 -7.30 1.67
C THR A 46 12.47 -8.79 1.71
N GLY A 47 11.92 -9.30 0.60
CA GLY A 47 11.50 -10.70 0.46
C GLY A 47 10.02 -10.97 0.79
N GLN A 48 9.28 -9.98 1.29
CA GLN A 48 7.83 -10.12 1.45
C GLN A 48 7.09 -9.94 0.12
N ILE A 49 6.01 -10.71 -0.06
CA ILE A 49 5.19 -10.71 -1.27
C ILE A 49 3.88 -9.96 -0.97
N PRO A 50 3.71 -8.70 -1.43
CA PRO A 50 2.52 -7.89 -1.14
C PRO A 50 1.25 -8.37 -1.83
N PHE A 51 1.40 -8.98 -3.01
CA PHE A 51 0.29 -9.44 -3.82
C PHE A 51 0.54 -10.85 -4.32
N GLU A 52 -0.49 -11.68 -4.28
CA GLU A 52 -0.53 -12.96 -4.99
C GLU A 52 -1.59 -12.92 -6.06
N MET A 53 -1.36 -13.71 -7.10
CA MET A 53 -2.31 -13.88 -8.19
C MET A 53 -2.34 -15.34 -8.61
N ASP A 54 -3.53 -15.83 -8.89
CA ASP A 54 -3.80 -17.16 -9.45
C ASP A 54 -4.74 -17.03 -10.64
N GLY A 55 -4.66 -17.97 -11.58
CA GLY A 55 -5.49 -18.00 -12.80
C GLY A 55 -5.03 -17.05 -13.91
N VAL A 56 -3.73 -16.72 -13.98
CA VAL A 56 -3.14 -15.86 -15.01
C VAL A 56 -2.14 -16.67 -15.86
N SER A 57 -2.26 -16.62 -17.19
CA SER A 57 -1.26 -17.21 -18.09
C SER A 57 0.00 -16.34 -18.13
N LEU A 58 1.18 -16.96 -18.07
CA LEU A 58 2.47 -16.26 -18.03
C LEU A 58 2.70 -15.31 -19.22
N SER A 59 2.06 -15.58 -20.36
CA SER A 59 2.11 -14.72 -21.57
C SER A 59 1.43 -13.36 -21.40
N ASN A 60 0.52 -13.25 -20.43
CA ASN A 60 -0.30 -12.06 -20.16
C ASN A 60 0.02 -11.45 -18.78
N ALA A 61 1.03 -12.01 -18.09
CA ALA A 61 1.51 -11.53 -16.79
C ALA A 61 2.37 -10.28 -16.94
#